data_AF-A0ABD3AL11-F1
#
_entry.id   AF-A0ABD3AL11-F1
#
_cell.length_a   1.000
_cell.length_b   1.000
_cell.length_c   1.000
_cell.angle_alpha   90.00
_cell.angle_beta   90.00
_cell.angle_gamma   90.00
#
_symmetry.space_group_name_H-M   'P 1'
#
loop_
_entity.id
_entity.type
_entity.pdbx_description
1 polymer ?
#
loop_
_entity_poly.entity_id
_entity_poly.type
_entity_poly.pdbx_seq_one_letter_code
_entity_poly.pdbx_strand_id
1 'polypeptide(L)'
;MSGGVGDREVDDEKMENEFEEGTANGDIEKSSPTVLMWGYLPGTSQRRLPLLSPTVIHFSDSGDSWKDVCAGGCGFALAISKSGKLITWGSTDDQGLSYLTSGKHGETPEEFSLPTEAPILEAAAGWAHCISITGEGDVYTWGWKECVPSSTITCNFIAVGSDEGDAFEKQSSVVTEQVSPRSPCLKSTFSSGSHLENKKPGDESTKRRRISPAKQEYESSILIEEPLSAPPCRVALDPGVKIASVAAGGRHTLALSDVGQVWGWGYGGEGQLGLGSRIKLVASPHLIPCVEPSSKGTERSSPIPQGGINSANQVQKVIGNYIKGIACGGRHSVVITDAGVLLTFGWGLYGQCGQGNMNDVLRPTAVASLLDTKIEVVAAGLWHTVCISTDGRVHAFGGNQFGQLGLGTCTDQAETLPKPLDAPILENNKAKMVSCGARHSAILTENGKVYCWGWNKYGQLGLGDAIDRNSPSQVPIDGFVPKSIACGWWHTISIAEMLTQVKKLRQVVD
;
A
#
# COMPACT_ATOMS: atom_id res chain seq x y z
N MET A 1 57.33 18.93 68.41
CA MET A 1 58.29 19.35 67.37
C MET A 1 59.20 18.17 67.11
N SER A 2 58.94 17.44 66.02
CA SER A 2 59.80 17.40 64.81
C SER A 2 61.10 16.63 65.08
N GLY A 3 61.48 15.59 64.36
CA GLY A 3 61.02 14.99 63.11
C GLY A 3 62.12 14.05 62.62
N GLY A 4 61.92 13.41 61.46
CA GLY A 4 63.01 12.93 60.61
C GLY A 4 63.21 11.41 60.57
N VAL A 5 62.78 10.80 59.47
CA VAL A 5 63.30 9.56 58.84
C VAL A 5 62.91 9.71 57.36
N GLY A 6 63.75 9.55 56.33
CA GLY A 6 65.02 8.84 56.19
C GLY A 6 64.81 7.65 55.24
N ASP A 7 65.22 7.78 53.97
CA ASP A 7 65.09 6.78 52.91
C ASP A 7 65.66 5.39 53.26
N ARG A 8 65.01 4.33 52.76
CA ARG A 8 65.65 3.07 52.34
C ARG A 8 64.71 2.19 51.49
N GLU A 9 65.31 1.61 50.44
CA GLU A 9 64.80 0.68 49.42
C GLU A 9 64.12 -0.57 49.97
N VAL A 10 63.14 -1.14 49.23
CA VAL A 10 62.98 -2.60 49.02
C VAL A 10 62.29 -2.88 47.67
N ASP A 11 63.06 -3.55 46.81
CA ASP A 11 62.81 -4.55 45.76
C ASP A 11 61.42 -4.85 45.15
N ASP A 12 61.47 -5.01 43.83
CA ASP A 12 60.56 -5.76 42.94
C ASP A 12 60.27 -7.18 43.44
N GLU A 13 59.01 -7.62 43.38
CA GLU A 13 58.69 -8.97 42.90
C GLU A 13 57.22 -9.10 42.43
N LYS A 14 57.07 -9.71 41.24
CA LYS A 14 55.82 -10.10 40.60
C LYS A 14 55.07 -11.14 41.45
N MET A 15 53.76 -10.96 41.60
CA MET A 15 52.85 -12.10 41.70
C MET A 15 51.54 -11.79 40.97
N GLU A 16 51.25 -12.68 40.02
CA GLU A 16 50.05 -12.75 39.20
C GLU A 16 48.80 -12.82 40.09
N ASN A 17 47.78 -12.02 39.79
CA ASN A 17 46.41 -12.31 40.21
C ASN A 17 45.51 -12.13 39.00
N GLU A 18 44.92 -13.26 38.63
CA GLU A 18 43.90 -13.47 37.62
C GLU A 18 42.72 -12.51 37.88
N PHE A 19 42.48 -11.57 36.97
CA PHE A 19 41.19 -10.89 36.88
C PHE A 19 40.30 -11.72 35.97
N GLU A 20 39.36 -12.44 36.58
CA GLU A 20 38.23 -13.08 35.90
C GLU A 20 37.53 -12.05 35.01
N GLU A 21 37.53 -12.31 33.70
CA GLU A 21 36.59 -11.70 32.75
C GLU A 21 35.17 -12.18 33.13
N GLY A 22 34.56 -11.47 34.07
CA GLY A 22 33.12 -11.50 34.26
C GLY A 22 32.45 -10.89 33.04
N THR A 23 32.15 -11.71 32.04
CA THR A 23 31.22 -11.36 30.97
C THR A 23 29.86 -11.06 31.58
N ALA A 24 29.63 -9.80 31.93
CA ALA A 24 28.30 -9.27 32.14
C ALA A 24 27.60 -9.22 30.76
N ASN A 25 27.11 -10.37 30.31
CA ASN A 25 25.99 -10.45 29.39
C ASN A 25 24.79 -9.87 30.14
N GLY A 26 24.73 -8.55 30.21
CA GLY A 26 23.49 -7.85 30.52
C GLY A 26 22.54 -8.18 29.38
N ASP A 27 21.58 -9.06 29.64
CA ASP A 27 20.46 -9.33 28.76
C ASP A 27 19.86 -7.98 28.37
N ILE A 28 20.11 -7.56 27.13
CA ILE A 28 19.39 -6.45 26.53
C ILE A 28 17.95 -6.95 26.44
N GLU A 29 17.11 -6.55 27.40
CA GLU A 29 15.65 -6.69 27.30
C GLU A 29 15.25 -6.06 25.96
N LYS A 30 15.07 -6.91 24.94
CA LYS A 30 14.50 -6.48 23.66
C LYS A 30 13.10 -6.01 23.97
N SER A 31 12.89 -4.70 23.91
CA SER A 31 11.57 -4.13 24.10
C SER A 31 10.60 -4.73 23.08
N SER A 32 9.38 -5.04 23.53
CA SER A 32 8.36 -5.57 22.63
C SER A 32 8.04 -4.51 21.57
N PRO A 33 7.93 -4.91 20.29
CA PRO A 33 7.54 -3.99 19.23
C PRO A 33 6.17 -3.40 19.54
N THR A 34 6.04 -2.09 19.33
CA THR A 34 4.83 -1.30 19.59
C THR A 34 4.32 -0.73 18.28
N VAL A 35 3.01 -0.76 18.07
CA VAL A 35 2.36 -0.09 16.94
C VAL A 35 1.99 1.32 17.37
N LEU A 36 2.44 2.31 16.60
CA LEU A 36 2.04 3.71 16.67
C LEU A 36 1.14 4.02 15.47
N MET A 37 0.10 4.80 15.70
CA MET A 37 -0.84 5.19 14.65
C MET A 37 -1.24 6.65 14.79
N TRP A 38 -1.41 7.32 13.66
CA TRP A 38 -2.00 8.65 13.56
C TRP A 38 -2.78 8.76 12.25
N GLY A 39 -3.71 9.71 12.16
CA GLY A 39 -4.68 9.78 11.08
C GLY A 39 -6.11 9.44 11.49
N TYR A 40 -6.92 9.03 10.51
CA TYR A 40 -8.35 8.79 10.71
C TYR A 40 -8.83 7.39 10.31
N LEU A 41 -9.72 6.84 11.15
CA LEU A 41 -10.45 5.60 10.97
C LEU A 41 -11.96 5.89 11.12
N PRO A 42 -12.66 6.30 10.04
CA PRO A 42 -14.04 6.78 10.09
C PRO A 42 -15.05 5.81 10.69
N GLY A 43 -14.87 4.51 10.47
CA GLY A 43 -15.91 3.54 10.77
C GLY A 43 -16.01 3.10 12.23
N THR A 44 -15.13 3.55 13.13
CA THR A 44 -15.10 3.01 14.50
C THR A 44 -16.04 3.72 15.48
N SER A 45 -16.39 4.98 15.21
CA SER A 45 -17.32 5.78 16.01
C SER A 45 -17.67 7.08 15.27
N GLN A 46 -18.96 7.43 15.23
CA GLN A 46 -19.46 8.67 14.59
C GLN A 46 -18.89 9.97 15.19
N ARG A 47 -18.24 9.89 16.37
CA ARG A 47 -17.69 11.06 17.08
C ARG A 47 -16.17 11.04 17.18
N ARG A 48 -15.49 10.03 16.63
CA ARG A 48 -14.04 9.94 16.79
C ARG A 48 -13.34 11.03 16.01
N LEU A 49 -12.56 11.83 16.72
CA LEU A 49 -11.69 12.81 16.11
C LEU A 49 -10.46 12.10 15.52
N PRO A 50 -9.88 12.64 14.44
CA PRO A 50 -8.63 12.12 13.92
C PRO A 50 -7.52 12.17 14.97
N LEU A 51 -6.63 11.16 14.94
CA LEU A 51 -5.42 11.12 15.75
C LEU A 51 -4.39 12.07 15.14
N LEU A 52 -4.20 13.23 15.76
CA LEU A 52 -3.30 14.26 15.21
C LEU A 52 -1.81 14.01 15.50
N SER A 53 -1.50 13.10 16.43
CA SER A 53 -0.15 12.73 16.84
C SER A 53 0.00 11.21 16.95
N PRO A 54 1.23 10.67 16.84
CA PRO A 54 1.49 9.25 17.05
C PRO A 54 0.92 8.76 18.38
N THR A 55 0.03 7.78 18.29
CA THR A 55 -0.68 7.21 19.43
C THR A 55 -0.40 5.72 19.50
N VAL A 56 -0.08 5.21 20.68
CA VAL A 56 0.15 3.77 20.89
C VAL A 56 -1.14 3.00 20.69
N ILE A 57 -1.08 1.96 19.86
CA ILE A 57 -2.16 1.01 19.64
C ILE A 57 -1.89 -0.24 20.48
N HIS A 58 -2.77 -0.50 21.44
CA HIS A 58 -2.68 -1.66 22.31
C HIS A 58 -3.22 -2.90 21.60
N PHE A 59 -2.42 -3.96 21.63
CA PHE A 59 -2.84 -5.28 21.22
C PHE A 59 -3.54 -5.97 22.41
N SER A 60 -4.67 -6.62 22.18
CA SER A 60 -5.40 -7.36 23.22
C SER A 60 -4.48 -8.40 23.89
N ASP A 61 -4.72 -8.70 25.18
CA ASP A 61 -3.91 -9.54 26.10
C ASP A 61 -3.78 -11.04 25.71
N SER A 62 -3.74 -11.34 24.41
CA SER A 62 -3.62 -12.66 23.79
C SER A 62 -2.25 -13.34 23.97
N GLY A 63 -1.28 -12.68 24.62
CA GLY A 63 0.08 -13.18 24.80
C GLY A 63 0.95 -13.16 23.52
N ASP A 64 0.42 -12.66 22.42
CA ASP A 64 1.15 -12.46 21.16
C ASP A 64 1.61 -10.98 21.03
N SER A 65 2.50 -10.69 20.09
CA SER A 65 3.07 -9.35 19.90
C SER A 65 3.16 -8.99 18.42
N TRP A 66 3.37 -7.71 18.13
CA TRP A 66 3.46 -7.21 16.76
C TRP A 66 4.69 -7.78 16.02
N LYS A 67 4.54 -8.07 14.72
CA LYS A 67 5.64 -8.43 13.82
C LYS A 67 5.83 -7.35 12.76
N ASP A 68 4.77 -7.00 12.03
CA ASP A 68 4.83 -5.99 10.98
C ASP A 68 3.51 -5.20 10.84
N VAL A 69 3.57 -4.05 10.17
CA VAL A 69 2.41 -3.24 9.76
C VAL A 69 2.32 -3.20 8.24
N CYS A 70 1.10 -3.23 7.74
CA CYS A 70 0.83 -3.32 6.31
C CYS A 70 0.18 -2.03 5.79
N ALA A 71 0.24 -1.80 4.48
CA ALA A 71 -0.52 -0.72 3.85
C ALA A 71 -2.01 -0.93 4.12
N GLY A 72 -2.62 0.01 4.86
CA GLY A 72 -4.03 -0.04 5.24
C GLY A 72 -4.94 0.41 4.11
N GLY A 73 -6.19 -0.07 4.10
CA GLY A 73 -7.16 0.39 3.10
C GLY A 73 -7.88 1.67 3.54
N CYS A 74 -9.07 1.87 3.00
CA CYS A 74 -9.91 3.02 3.34
C CYS A 74 -10.61 2.80 4.67
N GLY A 75 -10.09 3.44 5.72
CA GLY A 75 -10.74 3.51 7.02
C GLY A 75 -10.54 2.31 7.95
N PHE A 76 -9.61 1.42 7.60
CA PHE A 76 -9.13 0.35 8.46
C PHE A 76 -7.63 0.12 8.25
N ALA A 77 -7.02 -0.51 9.24
CA ALA A 77 -5.60 -0.81 9.33
C ALA A 77 -5.35 -2.31 9.35
N LEU A 78 -4.15 -2.70 8.93
CA LEU A 78 -3.69 -4.08 8.85
C LEU A 78 -2.33 -4.21 9.50
N ALA A 79 -2.14 -5.27 10.27
CA ALA A 79 -0.88 -5.66 10.84
C ALA A 79 -0.77 -7.18 10.92
N ILE A 80 0.44 -7.66 11.16
CA ILE A 80 0.74 -9.09 11.31
C ILE A 80 1.36 -9.28 12.69
N SER A 81 0.89 -10.29 13.42
CA SER A 81 1.46 -10.67 14.71
C SER A 81 2.66 -11.60 14.56
N LYS A 82 3.43 -11.83 15.65
CA LYS A 82 4.58 -12.74 15.62
C LYS A 82 4.20 -14.19 15.38
N SER A 83 3.02 -14.61 15.83
CA SER A 83 2.49 -15.94 15.49
C SER A 83 2.03 -16.07 14.03
N GLY A 84 2.07 -14.99 13.24
CA GLY A 84 1.67 -14.98 11.84
C GLY A 84 0.17 -14.79 11.65
N LYS A 85 -0.54 -14.24 12.64
CA LYS A 85 -1.96 -13.92 12.50
C LYS A 85 -2.15 -12.58 11.82
N LEU A 86 -3.16 -12.48 10.96
CA LEU A 86 -3.58 -11.20 10.39
C LEU A 86 -4.43 -10.45 11.41
N ILE A 87 -4.07 -9.21 11.70
CA ILE A 87 -4.76 -8.36 12.66
C ILE A 87 -5.36 -7.16 11.92
N THR A 88 -6.62 -6.86 12.19
CA THR A 88 -7.34 -5.72 11.61
C THR A 88 -8.04 -4.88 12.68
N TRP A 89 -8.15 -3.58 12.42
CA TRP A 89 -9.00 -2.65 13.18
C TRP A 89 -9.39 -1.47 12.32
N GLY A 90 -10.41 -0.75 12.73
CA GLY A 90 -11.08 0.25 11.91
C GLY A 90 -12.43 -0.26 11.41
N SER A 91 -13.01 0.48 10.47
CA SER A 91 -14.22 0.02 9.79
C SER A 91 -14.37 0.71 8.45
N THR A 92 -14.98 -0.04 7.56
CA THR A 92 -15.25 0.28 6.16
C THR A 92 -16.75 0.54 5.93
N ASP A 93 -17.52 0.69 7.00
CA ASP A 93 -18.94 0.99 6.94
C ASP A 93 -19.17 2.47 6.65
N ASP A 94 -20.04 2.74 5.68
CA ASP A 94 -20.77 4.02 5.61
C ASP A 94 -22.26 3.71 5.60
N GLN A 95 -23.00 4.31 6.53
CA GLN A 95 -24.46 4.17 6.63
C GLN A 95 -24.97 2.72 6.73
N GLY A 96 -24.16 1.81 7.30
CA GLY A 96 -24.52 0.39 7.49
C GLY A 96 -24.20 -0.53 6.30
N LEU A 97 -23.55 -0.01 5.26
CA LEU A 97 -23.00 -0.81 4.17
C LEU A 97 -21.47 -0.88 4.31
N SER A 98 -20.96 -2.10 4.53
CA SER A 98 -19.53 -2.39 4.53
C SER A 98 -19.05 -2.55 3.09
N TYR A 99 -18.20 -1.62 2.62
CA TYR A 99 -17.64 -1.74 1.27
C TYR A 99 -16.45 -2.69 1.20
N LEU A 100 -15.98 -3.25 2.32
CA LEU A 100 -14.87 -4.19 2.32
C LEU A 100 -14.89 -5.00 3.61
N THR A 101 -14.69 -6.31 3.52
CA THR A 101 -14.60 -7.16 4.71
C THR A 101 -13.29 -6.89 5.45
N SER A 102 -13.29 -5.98 6.42
CA SER A 102 -12.12 -5.65 7.26
C SER A 102 -12.09 -6.42 8.59
N GLY A 103 -12.97 -7.41 8.78
CA GLY A 103 -13.14 -8.11 10.05
C GLY A 103 -14.18 -7.47 10.94
N LYS A 104 -14.06 -7.64 12.25
CA LYS A 104 -14.96 -6.97 13.21
C LYS A 104 -14.70 -5.47 13.17
N HIS A 105 -15.80 -4.71 13.15
CA HIS A 105 -15.77 -3.26 13.09
C HIS A 105 -15.50 -2.71 14.48
N GLY A 106 -14.33 -2.09 14.66
CA GLY A 106 -13.93 -1.67 16.00
C GLY A 106 -12.57 -0.99 16.06
N GLU A 107 -12.30 -0.36 17.19
CA GLU A 107 -11.04 0.36 17.46
C GLU A 107 -9.93 -0.56 17.94
N THR A 108 -10.32 -1.70 18.49
CA THR A 108 -9.41 -2.68 19.06
C THR A 108 -8.88 -3.56 17.94
N PRO A 109 -7.55 -3.71 17.82
CA PRO A 109 -6.97 -4.72 16.95
C PRO A 109 -7.45 -6.12 17.31
N GLU A 110 -8.03 -6.79 16.33
CA GLU A 110 -8.52 -8.15 16.47
C GLU A 110 -8.02 -9.03 15.32
N GLU A 111 -7.94 -10.32 15.59
CA GLU A 111 -7.57 -11.31 14.59
C GLU A 111 -8.63 -11.41 13.49
N PHE A 112 -8.17 -11.38 12.24
CA PHE A 112 -8.97 -11.65 11.06
C PHE A 112 -8.67 -13.06 10.54
N SER A 113 -9.65 -13.95 10.68
CA SER A 113 -9.50 -15.34 10.25
C SER A 113 -9.53 -15.45 8.73
N LEU A 114 -8.47 -16.03 8.18
CA LEU A 114 -8.42 -16.50 6.79
C LEU A 114 -8.71 -18.01 6.76
N PRO A 115 -9.15 -18.56 5.61
CA PRO A 115 -9.39 -20.00 5.46
C PRO A 115 -8.05 -20.76 5.28
N THR A 116 -7.15 -20.58 6.26
CA THR A 116 -5.85 -21.22 6.39
C THR A 116 -5.33 -21.03 7.82
N GLU A 117 -4.60 -22.03 8.32
CA GLU A 117 -3.84 -21.95 9.57
C GLU A 117 -2.37 -21.56 9.32
N ALA A 118 -1.96 -21.42 8.05
CA ALA A 118 -0.60 -21.07 7.70
C ALA A 118 -0.28 -19.63 8.13
N PRO A 119 0.93 -19.36 8.66
CA PRO A 119 1.29 -18.03 9.15
C PRO A 119 1.33 -17.03 7.98
N ILE A 120 0.77 -15.85 8.18
CA ILE A 120 0.81 -14.75 7.21
C ILE A 120 2.18 -14.07 7.24
N LEU A 121 2.77 -13.89 6.06
CA LEU A 121 4.06 -13.22 5.88
C LEU A 121 3.90 -11.75 5.52
N GLU A 122 2.98 -11.45 4.62
CA GLU A 122 2.76 -10.11 4.06
C GLU A 122 1.28 -9.94 3.75
N ALA A 123 0.79 -8.71 3.87
CA ALA A 123 -0.54 -8.32 3.44
C ALA A 123 -0.51 -6.89 2.88
N ALA A 124 -1.47 -6.59 2.03
CA ALA A 124 -1.70 -5.25 1.49
C ALA A 124 -3.19 -4.99 1.33
N ALA A 125 -3.60 -3.74 1.51
CA ALA A 125 -4.95 -3.30 1.19
C ALA A 125 -4.97 -2.13 0.22
N GLY A 126 -5.90 -2.25 -0.72
CA GLY A 126 -6.26 -1.22 -1.67
C GLY A 126 -7.49 -0.43 -1.21
N TRP A 127 -8.12 0.24 -2.16
CA TRP A 127 -9.43 0.86 -1.92
C TRP A 127 -10.54 -0.18 -1.75
N ALA A 128 -10.54 -1.19 -2.63
CA ALA A 128 -11.67 -2.10 -2.80
C ALA A 128 -11.41 -3.54 -2.35
N HIS A 129 -10.17 -3.90 -2.00
CA HIS A 129 -9.80 -5.28 -1.69
C HIS A 129 -8.55 -5.36 -0.81
N CYS A 130 -8.34 -6.53 -0.24
CA CYS A 130 -7.13 -6.91 0.46
C CYS A 130 -6.51 -8.15 -0.18
N ILE A 131 -5.23 -8.35 0.11
CA ILE A 131 -4.46 -9.51 -0.29
C ILE A 131 -3.48 -9.88 0.82
N SER A 132 -3.22 -11.18 0.99
CA SER A 132 -2.18 -11.69 1.89
C SER A 132 -1.44 -12.87 1.26
N ILE A 133 -0.21 -13.09 1.76
CA ILE A 133 0.63 -14.23 1.41
C ILE A 133 0.93 -15.04 2.67
N THR A 134 0.83 -16.36 2.60
CA THR A 134 1.21 -17.27 3.70
C THR A 134 2.69 -17.64 3.67
N GLY A 135 3.17 -18.31 4.73
CA GLY A 135 4.51 -18.88 4.83
C GLY A 135 4.87 -19.86 3.71
N GLU A 136 3.86 -20.43 3.05
CA GLU A 136 4.02 -21.40 1.97
C GLU A 136 4.01 -20.74 0.58
N GLY A 137 3.76 -19.43 0.51
CA GLY A 137 3.63 -18.67 -0.74
C GLY A 137 2.21 -18.69 -1.35
N ASP A 138 1.22 -19.19 -0.60
CA ASP A 138 -0.18 -19.15 -1.01
C ASP A 138 -0.75 -17.74 -0.88
N VAL A 139 -1.57 -17.34 -1.86
CA VAL A 139 -2.19 -16.02 -1.92
C VAL A 139 -3.66 -16.12 -1.57
N TYR A 140 -4.11 -15.25 -0.66
CA TYR A 140 -5.52 -15.06 -0.34
C TYR A 140 -5.95 -13.63 -0.66
N THR A 141 -7.14 -13.45 -1.22
CA THR A 141 -7.69 -12.13 -1.51
C THR A 141 -9.19 -12.07 -1.20
N TRP A 142 -9.66 -10.88 -0.83
CA TRP A 142 -11.05 -10.61 -0.46
C TRP A 142 -11.42 -9.15 -0.68
N GLY A 143 -12.72 -8.88 -0.73
CA GLY A 143 -13.26 -7.55 -1.00
C GLY A 143 -14.12 -7.53 -2.25
N TRP A 144 -14.17 -6.42 -2.98
CA TRP A 144 -15.07 -6.28 -4.11
C TRP A 144 -14.90 -7.44 -5.10
N LYS A 145 -16.01 -8.03 -5.54
CA LYS A 145 -16.01 -9.18 -6.47
C LYS A 145 -15.15 -8.95 -7.71
N GLU A 146 -15.11 -7.72 -8.23
CA GLU A 146 -14.28 -7.38 -9.40
C GLU A 146 -12.77 -7.39 -9.14
N CYS A 147 -12.33 -7.36 -7.88
CA CYS A 147 -10.93 -7.44 -7.48
C CYS A 147 -10.52 -8.86 -7.06
N VAL A 148 -11.49 -9.75 -6.83
CA VAL A 148 -11.27 -11.12 -6.39
C VAL A 148 -11.32 -12.05 -7.61
N PRO A 149 -10.26 -12.82 -7.89
CA PRO A 149 -10.25 -13.76 -9.00
C PRO A 149 -11.41 -14.76 -8.89
N SER A 150 -12.10 -15.00 -9.99
CA SER A 150 -13.16 -16.01 -10.03
C SER A 150 -12.53 -17.39 -9.93
N SER A 151 -12.74 -18.07 -8.80
CA SER A 151 -12.45 -19.48 -8.68
C SER A 151 -13.44 -20.26 -9.56
N THR A 152 -12.95 -21.23 -10.33
CA THR A 152 -13.82 -22.30 -10.82
C THR A 152 -14.29 -23.04 -9.57
N ILE A 153 -15.52 -22.76 -9.13
CA ILE A 153 -16.11 -23.31 -7.91
C ILE A 153 -16.17 -24.84 -8.05
N THR A 154 -15.21 -25.56 -7.46
CA THR A 154 -15.37 -26.98 -7.14
C THR A 154 -15.75 -27.09 -5.66
N CYS A 155 -16.97 -26.69 -5.34
CA CYS A 155 -17.56 -26.99 -4.04
C CYS A 155 -18.14 -28.41 -4.08
N ASN A 156 -17.36 -29.39 -3.63
CA ASN A 156 -17.91 -30.68 -3.20
C ASN A 156 -18.65 -30.45 -1.87
N PHE A 157 -19.96 -30.21 -1.93
CA PHE A 157 -20.82 -30.38 -0.76
C PHE A 157 -21.10 -31.87 -0.56
N ILE A 158 -20.54 -32.45 0.49
CA ILE A 158 -21.06 -33.69 1.08
C ILE A 158 -22.40 -33.32 1.72
N ALA A 159 -23.48 -33.53 0.98
CA ALA A 159 -24.83 -33.48 1.53
C ALA A 159 -25.16 -34.85 2.15
N VAL A 160 -25.34 -34.86 3.47
CA VAL A 160 -25.97 -35.97 4.19
C VAL A 160 -27.47 -35.91 3.91
N GLY A 161 -27.92 -36.87 3.09
CA GLY A 161 -29.22 -37.55 3.13
C GLY A 161 -30.52 -36.75 3.19
N SER A 162 -31.30 -36.80 2.11
CA SER A 162 -32.68 -37.33 2.11
C SER A 162 -33.16 -37.59 0.69
N ASP A 163 -33.60 -38.82 0.44
CA ASP A 163 -34.25 -39.33 -0.78
C ASP A 163 -35.49 -38.52 -1.20
N GLU A 164 -35.61 -38.21 -2.49
CA GLU A 164 -36.60 -38.78 -3.44
C GLU A 164 -36.70 -37.91 -4.71
N GLY A 165 -36.73 -38.57 -5.88
CA GLY A 165 -37.66 -38.18 -6.96
C GLY A 165 -37.15 -37.36 -8.15
N ASP A 166 -36.78 -38.11 -9.20
CA ASP A 166 -37.04 -37.86 -10.63
C ASP A 166 -36.16 -36.95 -11.50
N ALA A 167 -35.86 -37.56 -12.66
CA ALA A 167 -35.01 -37.15 -13.75
C ALA A 167 -35.67 -36.14 -14.70
N PHE A 168 -34.88 -35.31 -15.39
CA PHE A 168 -35.07 -35.03 -16.83
C PHE A 168 -33.80 -34.43 -17.46
N GLU A 169 -33.45 -34.99 -18.63
CA GLU A 169 -32.45 -34.50 -19.58
C GLU A 169 -32.79 -33.09 -20.12
N LYS A 170 -31.78 -32.25 -20.42
CA LYS A 170 -31.38 -31.91 -21.80
C LYS A 170 -30.40 -30.73 -21.92
N GLN A 171 -29.33 -31.04 -22.66
CA GLN A 171 -28.75 -30.30 -23.80
C GLN A 171 -28.32 -28.83 -23.69
N SER A 172 -27.06 -28.67 -24.09
CA SER A 172 -26.37 -27.46 -24.50
C SER A 172 -27.14 -26.60 -25.50
N SER A 173 -26.93 -25.28 -25.43
CA SER A 173 -26.68 -24.51 -26.64
C SER A 173 -25.78 -23.30 -26.35
N VAL A 174 -24.73 -23.22 -27.16
CA VAL A 174 -23.84 -22.08 -27.33
C VAL A 174 -24.57 -21.05 -28.18
N VAL A 175 -24.56 -19.77 -27.78
CA VAL A 175 -24.96 -18.67 -28.65
C VAL A 175 -23.86 -17.62 -28.69
N THR A 176 -23.19 -17.56 -29.83
CA THR A 176 -22.39 -16.44 -30.32
C THR A 176 -23.31 -15.32 -30.80
N GLU A 177 -23.07 -14.08 -30.41
CA GLU A 177 -23.55 -12.90 -31.14
C GLU A 177 -22.45 -11.84 -31.29
N GLN A 178 -22.13 -11.54 -32.55
CA GLN A 178 -21.58 -10.27 -32.99
C GLN A 178 -22.71 -9.42 -33.58
N VAL A 179 -22.70 -8.11 -33.30
CA VAL A 179 -22.64 -6.97 -34.24
C VAL A 179 -23.30 -5.71 -33.62
N SER A 180 -22.57 -4.59 -33.74
CA SER A 180 -22.75 -3.21 -33.24
C SER A 180 -23.96 -2.43 -33.84
N PRO A 181 -24.04 -1.07 -33.75
CA PRO A 181 -24.19 -0.20 -32.56
C PRO A 181 -25.35 0.83 -32.70
N ARG A 182 -25.90 1.36 -31.58
CA ARG A 182 -26.50 2.71 -31.48
C ARG A 182 -26.90 3.07 -30.03
N SER A 183 -26.14 4.01 -29.44
CA SER A 183 -26.47 5.17 -28.55
C SER A 183 -27.65 5.13 -27.52
N PRO A 184 -27.64 5.91 -26.41
CA PRO A 184 -26.92 7.18 -26.21
C PRO A 184 -26.20 7.41 -24.86
N CYS A 185 -25.34 8.43 -24.92
CA CYS A 185 -24.45 8.99 -23.92
C CYS A 185 -25.21 9.83 -22.87
N LEU A 186 -24.92 9.65 -21.57
CA LEU A 186 -25.24 10.61 -20.51
C LEU A 186 -23.94 11.21 -19.98
N LYS A 187 -23.77 12.52 -20.22
CA LYS A 187 -22.71 13.37 -19.67
C LYS A 187 -23.25 14.05 -18.41
N SER A 188 -22.54 13.95 -17.29
CA SER A 188 -22.77 14.80 -16.11
C SER A 188 -21.72 15.90 -16.05
N THR A 189 -22.13 17.14 -16.30
CA THR A 189 -21.32 18.34 -16.14
C THR A 189 -21.60 18.95 -14.76
N PHE A 190 -20.57 19.18 -13.96
CA PHE A 190 -20.64 20.06 -12.79
C PHE A 190 -20.21 21.47 -13.21
N SER A 191 -21.05 22.46 -12.92
CA SER A 191 -20.72 23.88 -13.07
C SER A 191 -20.93 24.60 -11.73
N SER A 192 -19.91 25.33 -11.28
CA SER A 192 -19.99 26.32 -10.22
C SER A 192 -20.14 27.72 -10.83
N GLY A 193 -20.95 28.58 -10.22
CA GLY A 193 -21.12 29.99 -10.59
C GLY A 193 -21.92 30.76 -9.53
N SER A 194 -21.42 31.95 -9.23
CA SER A 194 -21.64 32.80 -8.04
C SER A 194 -22.75 33.86 -8.17
N HIS A 195 -23.25 34.33 -7.00
CA HIS A 195 -23.79 35.67 -6.63
C HIS A 195 -24.82 36.41 -7.53
N LEU A 196 -26.01 36.73 -7.00
CA LEU A 196 -26.43 38.07 -6.47
C LEU A 196 -27.96 38.18 -6.20
N GLU A 197 -28.27 38.55 -4.96
CA GLU A 197 -29.31 39.47 -4.42
C GLU A 197 -30.80 39.54 -4.85
N ASN A 198 -31.63 39.54 -3.79
CA ASN A 198 -32.78 40.44 -3.47
C ASN A 198 -34.13 40.30 -4.20
N LYS A 199 -35.12 39.69 -3.51
CA LYS A 199 -36.27 40.36 -2.82
C LYS A 199 -37.43 39.38 -2.52
N LYS A 200 -37.87 39.35 -1.25
CA LYS A 200 -39.21 38.94 -0.76
C LYS A 200 -40.19 40.15 -0.86
N PRO A 201 -41.50 40.08 -0.48
CA PRO A 201 -42.33 38.95 0.00
C PRO A 201 -43.72 38.87 -0.68
N GLY A 202 -44.54 37.87 -0.34
CA GLY A 202 -45.98 37.86 -0.63
C GLY A 202 -46.69 36.62 -0.11
N ASP A 203 -47.42 36.80 0.99
CA ASP A 203 -48.29 35.88 1.71
C ASP A 203 -49.40 35.27 0.81
N GLU A 204 -49.76 33.99 0.99
CA GLU A 204 -51.07 33.63 1.56
C GLU A 204 -51.35 32.12 1.61
N SER A 205 -52.13 31.83 2.64
CA SER A 205 -52.59 30.59 3.27
C SER A 205 -53.40 29.56 2.44
N THR A 206 -53.20 28.30 2.85
CA THR A 206 -54.19 27.22 3.09
C THR A 206 -55.24 26.85 2.02
N LYS A 207 -55.23 25.57 1.63
CA LYS A 207 -56.44 24.70 1.69
C LYS A 207 -56.09 23.21 1.60
N ARG A 208 -56.56 22.49 2.62
CA ARG A 208 -56.54 21.04 2.78
C ARG A 208 -57.84 20.48 2.18
N ARG A 209 -57.79 19.51 1.25
CA ARG A 209 -58.85 18.48 1.14
C ARG A 209 -58.36 17.19 0.47
N ARG A 210 -58.84 16.11 1.08
CA ARG A 210 -58.50 14.69 1.01
C ARG A 210 -59.22 13.97 -0.13
N ILE A 211 -58.58 13.05 -0.84
CA ILE A 211 -59.21 11.98 -1.64
C ILE A 211 -58.44 10.66 -1.39
N SER A 212 -59.20 9.59 -1.18
CA SER A 212 -58.82 8.23 -0.76
C SER A 212 -58.31 7.34 -1.93
N PRO A 213 -57.80 6.12 -1.66
CA PRO A 213 -56.76 5.46 -2.46
C PRO A 213 -57.29 4.56 -3.58
N ALA A 214 -56.51 4.44 -4.65
CA ALA A 214 -56.66 3.38 -5.64
C ALA A 214 -55.50 2.38 -5.49
N LYS A 215 -55.87 1.10 -5.37
CA LYS A 215 -54.98 -0.05 -5.31
C LYS A 215 -54.01 -0.04 -6.50
N GLN A 216 -52.71 -0.14 -6.22
CA GLN A 216 -51.72 -0.60 -7.19
C GLN A 216 -51.20 -1.94 -6.71
N GLU A 217 -51.34 -2.92 -7.59
CA GLU A 217 -50.85 -4.27 -7.46
C GLU A 217 -49.33 -4.26 -7.31
N TYR A 218 -48.89 -5.08 -6.37
CA TYR A 218 -47.51 -5.23 -5.92
C TYR A 218 -46.86 -6.30 -6.80
N GLU A 219 -46.12 -5.90 -7.82
CA GLU A 219 -45.01 -6.72 -8.31
C GLU A 219 -43.72 -6.13 -7.71
N SER A 220 -43.42 -6.54 -6.49
CA SER A 220 -42.07 -6.45 -5.97
C SER A 220 -41.24 -7.51 -6.68
N SER A 221 -40.60 -7.16 -7.77
CA SER A 221 -39.35 -7.81 -8.14
C SER A 221 -38.34 -7.45 -7.05
N ILE A 222 -38.22 -8.32 -6.04
CA ILE A 222 -37.10 -8.31 -5.11
C ILE A 222 -35.87 -8.63 -5.96
N LEU A 223 -35.21 -7.58 -6.45
CA LEU A 223 -33.82 -7.67 -6.84
C LEU A 223 -33.07 -8.01 -5.55
N ILE A 224 -32.78 -9.29 -5.35
CA ILE A 224 -31.78 -9.71 -4.39
C ILE A 224 -30.48 -9.10 -4.94
N GLU A 225 -30.09 -7.94 -4.43
CA GLU A 225 -28.76 -7.39 -4.69
C GLU A 225 -27.76 -8.42 -4.21
N GLU A 226 -27.11 -9.10 -5.14
CA GLU A 226 -25.98 -9.94 -4.81
C GLU A 226 -24.95 -9.10 -4.02
N PRO A 227 -24.36 -9.64 -2.95
CA PRO A 227 -23.35 -8.91 -2.20
C PRO A 227 -22.19 -8.49 -3.12
N LEU A 228 -21.87 -7.20 -3.11
CA LEU A 228 -20.79 -6.59 -3.90
C LEU A 228 -19.38 -7.05 -3.46
N SER A 229 -19.28 -7.59 -2.24
CA SER A 229 -18.05 -8.11 -1.64
C SER A 229 -18.00 -9.65 -1.68
N ALA A 230 -16.80 -10.19 -1.85
CA ALA A 230 -16.45 -11.60 -1.79
C ALA A 230 -15.60 -11.89 -0.54
N PRO A 231 -15.83 -13.03 0.13
CA PRO A 231 -15.06 -13.44 1.31
C PRO A 231 -13.62 -13.81 0.92
N PRO A 232 -12.72 -13.97 1.91
CA PRO A 232 -11.39 -14.54 1.70
C PRO A 232 -11.41 -15.83 0.90
N CYS A 233 -10.73 -15.82 -0.23
CA CYS A 233 -10.53 -16.99 -1.06
C CYS A 233 -9.06 -17.12 -1.46
N ARG A 234 -8.61 -18.38 -1.62
CA ARG A 234 -7.30 -18.68 -2.17
C ARG A 234 -7.30 -18.39 -3.67
N VAL A 235 -6.27 -17.69 -4.13
CA VAL A 235 -6.05 -17.40 -5.55
C VAL A 235 -5.42 -18.61 -6.21
N ALA A 236 -6.03 -19.10 -7.30
CA ALA A 236 -5.47 -20.15 -8.12
C ALA A 236 -4.39 -19.57 -9.05
N LEU A 237 -3.15 -19.96 -8.84
CA LEU A 237 -1.99 -19.67 -9.69
C LEU A 237 -1.52 -20.94 -10.41
N ASP A 238 -0.73 -20.77 -11.45
CA ASP A 238 -0.15 -21.91 -12.18
C ASP A 238 0.70 -22.79 -11.24
N PRO A 239 0.71 -24.12 -11.43
CA PRO A 239 1.48 -25.03 -10.58
C PRO A 239 2.96 -24.63 -10.50
N GLY A 240 3.49 -24.54 -9.29
CA GLY A 240 4.90 -24.20 -9.03
C GLY A 240 5.19 -22.71 -8.91
N VAL A 241 4.22 -21.82 -9.16
CA VAL A 241 4.36 -20.39 -8.88
C VAL A 241 4.27 -20.16 -7.37
N LYS A 242 5.32 -19.58 -6.78
CA LYS A 242 5.33 -19.11 -5.39
C LYS A 242 5.39 -17.60 -5.35
N ILE A 243 4.48 -16.98 -4.61
CA ILE A 243 4.44 -15.52 -4.47
C ILE A 243 5.26 -15.10 -3.26
N ALA A 244 6.09 -14.07 -3.46
CA ALA A 244 7.01 -13.52 -2.48
C ALA A 244 6.60 -12.12 -1.98
N SER A 245 5.85 -11.34 -2.78
CA SER A 245 5.33 -10.03 -2.37
C SER A 245 4.06 -9.66 -3.13
N VAL A 246 3.22 -8.81 -2.53
CA VAL A 246 1.91 -8.39 -3.07
C VAL A 246 1.69 -6.89 -2.91
N ALA A 247 1.00 -6.29 -3.88
CA ALA A 247 0.60 -4.90 -3.82
C ALA A 247 -0.86 -4.74 -4.28
N ALA A 248 -1.65 -4.02 -3.49
CA ALA A 248 -3.06 -3.76 -3.76
C ALA A 248 -3.27 -2.29 -4.14
N GLY A 249 -3.75 -2.04 -5.36
CA GLY A 249 -4.11 -0.70 -5.83
C GLY A 249 -5.56 -0.37 -5.54
N GLY A 250 -6.12 0.63 -6.23
CA GLY A 250 -7.53 0.98 -6.06
C GLY A 250 -8.45 -0.23 -6.29
N ARG A 251 -8.33 -0.86 -7.46
CA ARG A 251 -9.17 -2.00 -7.87
C ARG A 251 -8.43 -3.08 -8.66
N HIS A 252 -7.11 -3.13 -8.49
CA HIS A 252 -6.23 -4.08 -9.17
C HIS A 252 -5.16 -4.55 -8.20
N THR A 253 -4.58 -5.71 -8.50
CA THR A 253 -3.57 -6.36 -7.68
C THR A 253 -2.35 -6.68 -8.52
N LEU A 254 -1.17 -6.55 -7.92
CA LEU A 254 0.08 -7.13 -8.41
C LEU A 254 0.58 -8.17 -7.40
N ALA A 255 1.08 -9.28 -7.91
CA ALA A 255 1.77 -10.31 -7.13
C ALA A 255 3.11 -10.63 -7.78
N LEU A 256 4.19 -10.57 -7.00
CA LEU A 256 5.55 -10.84 -7.43
C LEU A 256 5.94 -12.26 -6.99
N SER A 257 6.36 -13.10 -7.94
CA SER A 257 6.87 -14.43 -7.62
C SER A 257 8.30 -14.40 -7.08
N ASP A 258 8.71 -15.48 -6.43
CA ASP A 258 10.09 -15.71 -5.96
C ASP A 258 11.14 -15.74 -7.10
N VAL A 259 10.71 -16.02 -8.33
CA VAL A 259 11.53 -15.95 -9.55
C VAL A 259 11.44 -14.61 -10.29
N GLY A 260 10.76 -13.62 -9.72
CA GLY A 260 10.68 -12.25 -10.24
C GLY A 260 9.73 -12.05 -11.43
N GLN A 261 8.71 -12.91 -11.55
CA GLN A 261 7.58 -12.71 -12.47
C GLN A 261 6.47 -11.90 -11.79
N VAL A 262 5.81 -11.03 -12.54
CA VAL A 262 4.70 -10.22 -12.02
C VAL A 262 3.38 -10.73 -12.59
N TRP A 263 2.46 -11.04 -11.70
CA TRP A 263 1.08 -11.42 -12.01
C TRP A 263 0.15 -10.27 -11.63
N GLY A 264 -0.93 -10.07 -12.37
CA GLY A 264 -1.94 -9.09 -12.02
C GLY A 264 -3.35 -9.49 -12.42
N TRP A 265 -4.32 -8.95 -11.70
CA TRP A 265 -5.75 -9.16 -11.91
C TRP A 265 -6.58 -7.99 -11.35
N GLY A 266 -7.88 -8.03 -11.59
CA GLY A 266 -8.83 -6.99 -11.22
C GLY A 266 -9.14 -6.03 -12.36
N TYR A 267 -9.47 -4.78 -12.03
CA TYR A 267 -9.82 -3.76 -13.01
C TYR A 267 -8.60 -3.26 -13.80
N GLY A 268 -8.65 -3.36 -15.13
CA GLY A 268 -7.56 -2.98 -16.05
C GLY A 268 -7.94 -1.92 -17.09
N GLY A 269 -9.13 -1.31 -16.98
CA GLY A 269 -9.69 -0.41 -18.01
C GLY A 269 -8.88 0.87 -18.26
N GLU A 270 -7.94 1.20 -17.38
CA GLU A 270 -7.04 2.34 -17.48
C GLU A 270 -5.58 1.92 -17.77
N GLY A 271 -5.36 0.63 -18.06
CA GLY A 271 -4.04 0.07 -18.37
C GLY A 271 -3.20 -0.27 -17.13
N GLN A 272 -3.75 -0.21 -15.92
CA GLN A 272 -3.02 -0.47 -14.66
C GLN A 272 -2.50 -1.90 -14.52
N LEU A 273 -2.86 -2.81 -15.42
CA LEU A 273 -2.33 -4.17 -15.51
C LEU A 273 -1.24 -4.33 -16.58
N GLY A 274 -0.94 -3.29 -17.36
CA GLY A 274 0.21 -3.31 -18.27
C GLY A 274 0.10 -4.28 -19.46
N LEU A 275 -1.10 -4.76 -19.78
CA LEU A 275 -1.34 -5.78 -20.81
C LEU A 275 -1.37 -5.23 -22.26
N GLY A 276 -1.00 -3.96 -22.46
CA GLY A 276 -1.03 -3.28 -23.75
C GLY A 276 -2.41 -2.92 -24.26
N SER A 277 -3.45 -3.11 -23.45
CA SER A 277 -4.84 -2.86 -23.81
C SER A 277 -5.66 -2.44 -22.58
N ARG A 278 -6.83 -1.84 -22.83
CA ARG A 278 -7.77 -1.39 -21.80
C ARG A 278 -8.78 -2.48 -21.45
N ILE A 279 -8.28 -3.65 -21.04
CA ILE A 279 -9.12 -4.77 -20.63
C ILE A 279 -9.83 -4.37 -19.33
N LYS A 280 -11.15 -4.21 -19.38
CA LYS A 280 -11.92 -3.67 -18.24
C LYS A 280 -11.71 -4.50 -16.97
N LEU A 281 -11.78 -5.81 -17.08
CA LEU A 281 -11.68 -6.75 -15.96
C LEU A 281 -10.85 -7.95 -16.36
N VAL A 282 -9.89 -8.30 -15.49
CA VAL A 282 -9.06 -9.49 -15.60
C VAL A 282 -9.39 -10.37 -14.40
N ALA A 283 -10.24 -11.37 -14.62
CA ALA A 283 -10.88 -12.17 -13.55
C ALA A 283 -10.04 -13.35 -13.03
N SER A 284 -8.86 -13.58 -13.60
CA SER A 284 -7.89 -14.57 -13.12
C SER A 284 -6.49 -13.95 -13.12
N PRO A 285 -5.51 -14.46 -12.34
CA PRO A 285 -4.15 -13.96 -12.41
C PRO A 285 -3.58 -14.07 -13.83
N HIS A 286 -3.03 -12.97 -14.35
CA HIS A 286 -2.37 -12.92 -15.65
C HIS A 286 -0.94 -12.42 -15.52
N LEU A 287 -0.04 -13.04 -16.27
CA LEU A 287 1.36 -12.63 -16.33
C LEU A 287 1.49 -11.26 -17.03
N ILE A 288 2.14 -10.32 -16.36
CA ILE A 288 2.43 -8.99 -16.90
C ILE A 288 3.79 -9.01 -17.60
N PRO A 289 3.89 -8.59 -18.87
CA PRO A 289 5.13 -8.64 -19.63
C PRO A 289 6.06 -7.47 -19.28
N CYS A 290 6.63 -7.50 -18.07
CA CYS A 290 7.52 -6.44 -17.57
C CYS A 290 8.93 -6.48 -18.17
N VAL A 291 9.46 -7.67 -18.39
CA VAL A 291 10.77 -7.90 -18.99
C VAL A 291 10.59 -8.91 -20.12
N GLU A 292 11.13 -8.62 -21.30
CA GLU A 292 11.13 -9.61 -22.37
C GLU A 292 12.10 -10.74 -22.03
N PRO A 293 11.67 -12.01 -22.06
CA PRO A 293 12.59 -13.12 -21.86
C PRO A 293 13.65 -13.06 -22.95
N SER A 294 14.93 -12.99 -22.56
CA SER A 294 16.06 -13.01 -23.49
C SER A 294 15.89 -14.19 -24.45
N SER A 295 15.54 -13.89 -25.71
CA SER A 295 15.40 -14.92 -26.73
C SER A 295 16.80 -15.46 -27.03
N LYS A 296 17.15 -16.58 -26.42
CA LYS A 296 18.29 -17.38 -26.89
C LYS A 296 17.99 -17.84 -28.31
N GLY A 297 18.62 -17.17 -29.27
CA GLY A 297 18.88 -17.66 -30.62
C GLY A 297 17.66 -17.76 -31.54
N THR A 298 17.51 -16.79 -32.43
CA THR A 298 17.54 -16.99 -33.89
C THR A 298 17.46 -15.60 -34.51
N GLU A 299 18.61 -14.98 -34.81
CA GLU A 299 18.64 -13.87 -35.74
C GLU A 299 18.16 -14.39 -37.11
N ARG A 300 16.88 -14.14 -37.44
CA ARG A 300 16.51 -13.97 -38.84
C ARG A 300 16.69 -12.50 -39.16
N SER A 301 17.93 -12.14 -39.47
CA SER A 301 18.27 -10.92 -40.17
C SER A 301 17.54 -10.90 -41.53
N SER A 302 16.51 -10.07 -41.66
CA SER A 302 16.03 -9.64 -42.97
C SER A 302 16.90 -8.44 -43.40
N PRO A 303 17.48 -8.44 -44.62
CA PRO A 303 18.44 -7.43 -45.02
C PRO A 303 17.74 -6.12 -45.40
N ILE A 304 18.25 -4.99 -44.91
CA ILE A 304 18.02 -3.65 -45.46
C ILE A 304 19.37 -3.12 -45.98
N PRO A 305 19.45 -2.49 -47.16
CA PRO A 305 20.72 -2.14 -47.78
C PRO A 305 21.35 -0.85 -47.20
N GLN A 306 22.65 -0.95 -46.93
CA GLN A 306 23.72 0.05 -46.98
C GLN A 306 23.40 1.54 -46.77
N GLY A 307 24.06 2.12 -45.76
CA GLY A 307 24.61 3.48 -45.85
C GLY A 307 24.57 4.27 -44.54
N GLY A 308 25.67 4.26 -43.78
CA GLY A 308 25.88 5.24 -42.69
C GLY A 308 26.66 4.70 -41.51
N ILE A 309 27.99 4.83 -41.56
CA ILE A 309 28.87 4.62 -40.41
C ILE A 309 28.63 5.77 -39.44
N ASN A 310 27.98 5.49 -38.31
CA ASN A 310 28.07 6.28 -37.08
C ASN A 310 28.11 5.29 -35.91
N SER A 311 29.30 4.78 -35.62
CA SER A 311 29.59 4.06 -34.38
C SER A 311 29.62 5.06 -33.21
N ALA A 312 28.45 5.41 -32.70
CA ALA A 312 28.32 5.81 -31.32
C ALA A 312 28.06 4.54 -30.52
N ASN A 313 28.95 4.22 -29.59
CA ASN A 313 28.72 3.21 -28.55
C ASN A 313 27.48 3.62 -27.73
N GLN A 314 26.29 3.31 -28.23
CA GLN A 314 25.11 3.22 -27.38
C GLN A 314 25.31 1.98 -26.54
N VAL A 315 25.81 2.17 -25.31
CA VAL A 315 25.69 1.17 -24.25
C VAL A 315 24.20 0.92 -24.11
N GLN A 316 23.70 -0.17 -24.70
CA GLN A 316 22.31 -0.56 -24.58
C GLN A 316 22.07 -0.82 -23.10
N LYS A 317 21.36 0.10 -22.46
CA LYS A 317 21.16 0.03 -21.02
C LYS A 317 20.24 -1.14 -20.72
N VAL A 318 20.79 -2.12 -20.01
CA VAL A 318 20.08 -3.35 -19.66
C VAL A 318 18.93 -2.98 -18.72
N ILE A 319 17.70 -3.22 -19.17
CA ILE A 319 16.48 -2.96 -18.38
C ILE A 319 16.45 -3.85 -17.13
N GLY A 320 17.04 -5.04 -17.22
CA GLY A 320 17.05 -6.07 -16.18
C GLY A 320 16.59 -7.41 -16.73
N ASN A 321 16.64 -8.45 -15.91
CA ASN A 321 16.22 -9.81 -16.25
C ASN A 321 14.94 -10.22 -15.49
N TYR A 322 14.72 -9.67 -14.30
CA TYR A 322 13.57 -10.01 -13.46
C TYR A 322 13.14 -8.82 -12.61
N ILE A 323 11.92 -8.90 -12.06
CA ILE A 323 11.38 -7.87 -11.16
C ILE A 323 11.76 -8.21 -9.72
N LYS A 324 12.22 -7.20 -8.97
CA LYS A 324 12.57 -7.33 -7.55
C LYS A 324 11.65 -6.56 -6.60
N GLY A 325 10.80 -5.67 -7.13
CA GLY A 325 9.89 -4.85 -6.33
C GLY A 325 8.68 -4.39 -7.11
N ILE A 326 7.55 -4.23 -6.41
CA ILE A 326 6.25 -3.83 -6.95
C ILE A 326 5.59 -2.79 -6.04
N ALA A 327 4.77 -1.92 -6.62
CA ALA A 327 3.86 -1.04 -5.89
C ALA A 327 2.64 -0.72 -6.75
N CYS A 328 1.50 -0.54 -6.09
CA CYS A 328 0.25 -0.18 -6.72
C CYS A 328 -0.23 1.16 -6.18
N GLY A 329 -0.53 2.09 -7.07
CA GLY A 329 -1.26 3.30 -6.73
C GLY A 329 -2.77 3.11 -6.89
N GLY A 330 -3.50 4.23 -6.90
CA GLY A 330 -4.95 4.18 -7.12
C GLY A 330 -5.32 3.55 -8.47
N ARG A 331 -4.65 3.97 -9.54
CA ARG A 331 -4.96 3.59 -10.94
C ARG A 331 -3.72 3.38 -11.81
N HIS A 332 -2.56 3.23 -11.19
CA HIS A 332 -1.28 2.95 -11.85
C HIS A 332 -0.51 1.93 -11.04
N SER A 333 0.47 1.33 -11.69
CA SER A 333 1.33 0.27 -11.18
C SER A 333 2.78 0.63 -11.47
N VAL A 334 3.66 0.19 -10.59
CA VAL A 334 5.08 0.46 -10.66
C VAL A 334 5.85 -0.80 -10.31
N VAL A 335 6.90 -1.09 -11.07
CA VAL A 335 7.79 -2.23 -10.83
C VAL A 335 9.25 -1.78 -10.91
N ILE A 336 10.10 -2.45 -10.13
CA ILE A 336 11.56 -2.23 -10.12
C ILE A 336 12.24 -3.52 -10.59
N THR A 337 13.12 -3.40 -11.58
CA THR A 337 13.93 -4.53 -12.06
C THR A 337 15.15 -4.79 -11.18
N ASP A 338 15.78 -5.96 -11.32
CA ASP A 338 17.06 -6.29 -10.68
C ASP A 338 18.17 -5.25 -10.97
N ALA A 339 18.17 -4.68 -12.18
CA ALA A 339 19.08 -3.61 -12.59
C ALA A 339 18.80 -2.24 -11.90
N GLY A 340 17.70 -2.12 -11.16
CA GLY A 340 17.27 -0.88 -10.52
C GLY A 340 16.53 0.07 -11.47
N VAL A 341 16.00 -0.42 -12.58
CA VAL A 341 15.19 0.37 -13.52
C VAL A 341 13.75 0.40 -13.04
N LEU A 342 13.16 1.60 -13.02
CA LEU A 342 11.76 1.82 -12.69
C LEU A 342 10.89 1.73 -13.96
N LEU A 343 9.94 0.81 -13.98
CA LEU A 343 8.91 0.75 -15.02
C LEU A 343 7.56 1.15 -14.41
N THR A 344 6.79 1.96 -15.15
CA THR A 344 5.45 2.42 -14.74
C THR A 344 4.42 2.08 -15.80
N PHE A 345 3.18 1.84 -15.40
CA PHE A 345 2.05 1.63 -16.30
C PHE A 345 0.71 1.95 -15.62
N GLY A 346 -0.32 2.22 -16.42
CA GLY A 346 -1.65 2.60 -15.99
C GLY A 346 -2.02 4.03 -16.31
N TRP A 347 -2.93 4.57 -15.52
CA TRP A 347 -3.52 5.88 -15.74
C TRP A 347 -2.49 7.00 -15.58
N GLY A 348 -2.43 7.92 -16.55
CA GLY A 348 -1.37 8.92 -16.65
C GLY A 348 -1.80 10.36 -16.41
N LEU A 349 -3.09 10.64 -16.14
CA LEU A 349 -3.65 12.00 -16.19
C LEU A 349 -2.94 13.01 -15.26
N TYR A 350 -2.37 12.56 -14.16
CA TYR A 350 -1.63 13.40 -13.22
C TYR A 350 -0.12 13.25 -13.36
N GLY A 351 0.40 12.67 -14.44
CA GLY A 351 1.83 12.46 -14.63
C GLY A 351 2.45 11.39 -13.72
N GLN A 352 1.64 10.59 -13.02
CA GLN A 352 2.11 9.58 -12.06
C GLN A 352 2.89 8.41 -12.68
N CYS A 353 2.94 8.33 -14.00
CA CYS A 353 3.79 7.42 -14.76
C CYS A 353 5.15 8.04 -15.15
N GLY A 354 5.40 9.33 -14.90
CA GLY A 354 6.74 9.91 -15.04
C GLY A 354 7.29 9.98 -16.47
N GLN A 355 6.45 9.89 -17.51
CA GLN A 355 6.85 9.81 -18.91
C GLN A 355 7.05 11.18 -19.59
N GLY A 356 7.03 12.27 -18.83
CA GLY A 356 7.09 13.64 -19.36
C GLY A 356 5.81 14.11 -20.05
N ASN A 357 4.71 13.38 -19.86
CA ASN A 357 3.38 13.72 -20.36
C ASN A 357 2.29 13.10 -19.46
N MET A 358 1.02 13.34 -19.79
CA MET A 358 -0.14 12.90 -19.02
C MET A 358 -0.92 11.74 -19.68
N ASN A 359 -0.31 11.05 -20.64
CA ASN A 359 -0.96 9.95 -21.34
C ASN A 359 -0.93 8.67 -20.49
N ASP A 360 -1.96 7.85 -20.63
CA ASP A 360 -1.97 6.51 -20.04
C ASP A 360 -0.88 5.64 -20.66
N VAL A 361 -0.26 4.81 -19.82
CA VAL A 361 0.85 3.94 -20.20
C VAL A 361 0.36 2.49 -20.15
N LEU A 362 0.03 1.92 -21.31
CA LEU A 362 -0.67 0.64 -21.36
C LEU A 362 0.23 -0.59 -21.18
N ARG A 363 1.56 -0.44 -21.21
CA ARG A 363 2.55 -1.51 -21.00
C ARG A 363 3.62 -1.02 -20.02
N PRO A 364 4.25 -1.90 -19.21
CA PRO A 364 5.39 -1.52 -18.39
C PRO A 364 6.44 -0.77 -19.22
N THR A 365 6.64 0.51 -18.91
CA THR A 365 7.51 1.41 -19.68
C THR A 365 8.52 2.04 -18.76
N ALA A 366 9.80 2.01 -19.15
CA ALA A 366 10.87 2.57 -18.34
C ALA A 366 10.73 4.08 -18.21
N VAL A 367 10.92 4.58 -17.00
CA VAL A 367 10.96 6.02 -16.74
C VAL A 367 12.33 6.56 -17.17
N ALA A 368 12.39 7.06 -18.41
CA ALA A 368 13.65 7.37 -19.10
C ALA A 368 14.57 8.32 -18.30
N SER A 369 14.00 9.31 -17.60
CA SER A 369 14.76 10.29 -16.82
C SER A 369 15.41 9.72 -15.55
N LEU A 370 15.02 8.53 -15.11
CA LEU A 370 15.60 7.83 -13.96
C LEU A 370 16.53 6.68 -14.37
N LEU A 371 16.78 6.47 -15.67
CA LEU A 371 17.62 5.37 -16.10
C LEU A 371 19.00 5.41 -15.42
N ASP A 372 19.63 6.58 -15.29
CA ASP A 372 20.95 6.75 -14.65
C ASP A 372 20.93 6.68 -13.12
N THR A 373 19.76 6.53 -12.52
CA THR A 373 19.57 6.44 -11.07
C THR A 373 19.08 5.04 -10.71
N LYS A 374 19.85 4.29 -9.92
CA LYS A 374 19.44 2.96 -9.46
C LYS A 374 18.37 3.09 -8.39
N ILE A 375 17.15 2.66 -8.71
CA ILE A 375 16.02 2.66 -7.77
C ILE A 375 16.03 1.38 -6.92
N GLU A 376 15.75 1.55 -5.63
CA GLU A 376 15.73 0.47 -4.64
C GLU A 376 14.33 0.24 -4.07
N VAL A 377 13.63 1.31 -3.69
CA VAL A 377 12.31 1.24 -3.04
C VAL A 377 11.32 2.15 -3.77
N VAL A 378 10.06 1.75 -3.84
CA VAL A 378 8.99 2.55 -4.43
C VAL A 378 7.69 2.42 -3.64
N ALA A 379 6.93 3.51 -3.58
CA ALA A 379 5.54 3.53 -3.17
C ALA A 379 4.72 4.39 -4.13
N ALA A 380 3.44 4.07 -4.26
CA ALA A 380 2.52 4.76 -5.13
C ALA A 380 1.25 5.13 -4.35
N GLY A 381 0.88 6.40 -4.39
CA GLY A 381 -0.36 6.90 -3.80
C GLY A 381 -1.51 6.92 -4.82
N LEU A 382 -2.54 7.72 -4.55
CA LEU A 382 -3.70 7.80 -5.45
C LEU A 382 -3.31 8.35 -6.83
N TRP A 383 -2.49 9.41 -6.85
CA TRP A 383 -2.12 10.16 -8.06
C TRP A 383 -0.63 10.49 -8.14
N HIS A 384 0.21 9.86 -7.31
CA HIS A 384 1.64 10.15 -7.27
C HIS A 384 2.47 8.90 -7.03
N THR A 385 3.74 9.00 -7.36
CA THR A 385 4.76 7.96 -7.17
C THR A 385 5.94 8.59 -6.45
N VAL A 386 6.45 7.89 -5.45
CA VAL A 386 7.66 8.27 -4.72
C VAL A 386 8.61 7.07 -4.71
N CYS A 387 9.87 7.30 -5.06
CA CYS A 387 10.88 6.26 -5.11
C CYS A 387 12.16 6.71 -4.42
N ILE A 388 12.91 5.73 -3.92
CA ILE A 388 14.18 5.90 -3.23
C ILE A 388 15.26 5.21 -4.06
N SER A 389 16.33 5.91 -4.34
CA SER A 389 17.52 5.35 -4.98
C SER A 389 18.46 4.69 -3.97
N THR A 390 19.40 3.87 -4.46
CA THR A 390 20.33 3.09 -3.61
C THR A 390 21.26 3.93 -2.72
N ASP A 391 21.34 5.24 -2.97
CA ASP A 391 22.08 6.20 -2.16
C ASP A 391 21.22 6.87 -1.07
N GLY A 392 19.93 6.54 -1.00
CA GLY A 392 18.96 7.08 -0.06
C GLY A 392 18.28 8.38 -0.51
N ARG A 393 18.47 8.83 -1.76
CA ARG A 393 17.79 10.01 -2.30
C ARG A 393 16.35 9.70 -2.72
N VAL A 394 15.45 10.65 -2.49
CA VAL A 394 14.02 10.52 -2.77
C VAL A 394 13.69 11.27 -4.05
N HIS A 395 12.93 10.63 -4.95
CA HIS A 395 12.38 11.26 -6.15
C HIS A 395 10.87 11.09 -6.18
N ALA A 396 10.14 12.14 -6.57
CA ALA A 396 8.68 12.14 -6.60
C ALA A 396 8.15 12.72 -7.93
N PHE A 397 7.01 12.20 -8.38
CA PHE A 397 6.30 12.68 -9.56
C PHE A 397 4.81 12.32 -9.49
N GLY A 398 3.99 13.03 -10.26
CA GLY A 398 2.56 12.89 -10.27
C GLY A 398 1.80 14.16 -9.89
N GLY A 399 0.58 13.99 -9.37
CA GLY A 399 -0.25 15.09 -8.87
C GLY A 399 0.35 15.70 -7.60
N ASN A 400 0.21 17.02 -7.46
CA ASN A 400 0.78 17.77 -6.33
C ASN A 400 -0.18 18.81 -5.72
N GLN A 401 -1.49 18.59 -5.88
CA GLN A 401 -2.51 19.56 -5.44
C GLN A 401 -2.51 19.78 -3.91
N PHE A 402 -2.03 18.80 -3.15
CA PHE A 402 -1.98 18.83 -1.69
C PHE A 402 -0.54 18.76 -1.17
N GLY A 403 0.45 19.01 -2.02
CA GLY A 403 1.86 18.93 -1.65
C GLY A 403 2.37 17.49 -1.45
N GLN A 404 1.66 16.47 -1.93
CA GLN A 404 1.99 15.05 -1.71
C GLN A 404 3.33 14.61 -2.31
N LEU A 405 3.93 15.43 -3.18
CA LEU A 405 5.28 15.21 -3.71
C LEU A 405 6.39 15.74 -2.81
N GLY A 406 6.10 16.64 -1.85
CA GLY A 406 7.09 17.14 -0.89
C GLY A 406 8.10 18.14 -1.48
N LEU A 407 7.80 18.75 -2.62
CA LEU A 407 8.72 19.62 -3.38
C LEU A 407 8.67 21.10 -2.95
N GLY A 408 8.08 21.42 -1.81
CA GLY A 408 7.90 22.80 -1.34
C GLY A 408 6.81 23.59 -2.07
N THR A 409 6.05 22.93 -2.95
CA THR A 409 4.99 23.54 -3.75
C THR A 409 3.68 22.78 -3.59
N CYS A 410 2.55 23.49 -3.70
CA CYS A 410 1.22 22.91 -3.93
C CYS A 410 0.71 23.50 -5.23
N THR A 411 0.61 22.69 -6.29
CA THR A 411 0.21 23.16 -7.61
C THR A 411 -0.79 22.22 -8.25
N ASP A 412 -1.74 22.79 -8.99
CA ASP A 412 -2.64 22.00 -9.84
C ASP A 412 -1.92 21.41 -11.05
N GLN A 413 -0.76 21.97 -11.41
CA GLN A 413 0.12 21.41 -12.42
C GLN A 413 0.79 20.14 -11.88
N ALA A 414 0.68 19.07 -12.65
CA ALA A 414 1.30 17.79 -12.37
C ALA A 414 2.80 17.79 -12.70
N GLU A 415 3.57 17.09 -11.87
CA GLU A 415 4.98 16.81 -12.14
C GLU A 415 5.09 15.56 -12.99
N THR A 416 5.19 15.75 -14.31
CA THR A 416 5.18 14.65 -15.29
C THR A 416 6.53 13.95 -15.44
N LEU A 417 7.58 14.48 -14.82
CA LEU A 417 8.90 13.86 -14.71
C LEU A 417 9.28 13.73 -13.23
N PRO A 418 9.98 12.65 -12.85
CA PRO A 418 10.63 12.52 -11.54
C PRO A 418 11.46 13.73 -11.19
N LYS A 419 11.17 14.34 -10.04
CA LYS A 419 11.96 15.41 -9.44
C LYS A 419 12.62 14.94 -8.15
N PRO A 420 13.91 15.25 -7.93
CA PRO A 420 14.53 14.99 -6.65
C PRO A 420 13.86 15.83 -5.57
N LEU A 421 13.68 15.23 -4.40
CA LEU A 421 13.15 15.89 -3.22
C LEU A 421 14.33 16.53 -2.47
N ASP A 422 14.59 17.80 -2.78
CA ASP A 422 15.69 18.57 -2.22
C ASP A 422 15.18 19.36 -1.01
N ALA A 423 15.09 18.70 0.15
CA ALA A 423 14.73 19.32 1.41
C ALA A 423 15.93 19.37 2.36
N PRO A 424 16.31 20.54 2.92
CA PRO A 424 17.44 20.66 3.83
C PRO A 424 17.36 19.72 5.05
N ILE A 425 16.15 19.43 5.51
CA ILE A 425 15.90 18.52 6.64
C ILE A 425 16.30 17.06 6.34
N LEU A 426 16.50 16.70 5.07
CA LEU A 426 16.87 15.35 4.63
C LEU A 426 18.32 15.21 4.16
N GLU A 427 19.11 16.29 4.07
CA GLU A 427 20.49 16.25 3.53
C GLU A 427 21.40 15.21 4.20
N ASN A 428 21.19 14.95 5.50
CA ASN A 428 21.93 13.96 6.27
C ASN A 428 21.08 12.76 6.73
N ASN A 429 19.89 12.58 6.15
CA ASN A 429 18.96 11.53 6.53
C ASN A 429 18.58 10.70 5.30
N LYS A 430 19.37 9.67 5.00
CA LYS A 430 19.10 8.73 3.92
C LYS A 430 17.77 8.02 4.15
N ALA A 431 16.86 8.11 3.19
CA ALA A 431 15.61 7.37 3.22
C ALA A 431 15.90 5.89 2.96
N LYS A 432 15.27 5.00 3.74
CA LYS A 432 15.37 3.54 3.53
C LYS A 432 14.03 2.90 3.19
N MET A 433 12.92 3.52 3.57
CA MET A 433 11.58 3.07 3.21
C MET A 433 10.70 4.26 2.88
N VAL A 434 9.74 4.02 2.00
CA VAL A 434 8.72 4.98 1.62
C VAL A 434 7.37 4.29 1.63
N SER A 435 6.34 5.01 2.05
CA SER A 435 4.95 4.60 1.93
C SER A 435 4.10 5.80 1.54
N CYS A 436 3.08 5.57 0.72
CA CYS A 436 2.18 6.60 0.24
C CYS A 436 0.75 6.26 0.63
N GLY A 437 0.04 7.22 1.21
CA GLY A 437 -1.41 7.14 1.34
C GLY A 437 -2.08 7.69 0.09
N ALA A 438 -3.35 8.09 0.22
CA ALA A 438 -4.08 8.64 -0.91
C ALA A 438 -3.44 9.94 -1.43
N ARG A 439 -3.11 10.86 -0.52
CA ARG A 439 -2.62 12.21 -0.84
C ARG A 439 -1.53 12.68 0.13
N HIS A 440 -0.88 11.75 0.80
CA HIS A 440 0.26 12.02 1.69
C HIS A 440 1.33 10.95 1.48
N SER A 441 2.53 11.26 1.93
CA SER A 441 3.69 10.39 1.80
C SER A 441 4.44 10.40 3.13
N ALA A 442 5.03 9.26 3.45
CA ALA A 442 5.89 9.08 4.60
C ALA A 442 7.17 8.36 4.19
N ILE A 443 8.29 8.74 4.79
CA ILE A 443 9.56 8.01 4.69
C ILE A 443 10.07 7.69 6.09
N LEU A 444 10.79 6.57 6.18
CA LEU A 444 11.63 6.25 7.33
C LEU A 444 13.08 6.27 6.87
N THR A 445 13.92 6.96 7.62
CA THR A 445 15.35 7.11 7.33
C THR A 445 16.18 6.06 8.09
N GLU A 446 17.43 5.86 7.66
CA GLU A 446 18.35 4.89 8.28
C GLU A 446 18.56 5.13 9.78
N ASN A 447 18.56 6.40 10.20
CA ASN A 447 18.69 6.79 11.61
C ASN A 447 17.37 6.75 12.41
N GLY A 448 16.33 6.11 11.88
CA GLY A 448 15.09 5.86 12.63
C GLY A 448 14.15 7.06 12.73
N LYS A 449 14.25 8.06 11.84
CA LYS A 449 13.35 9.22 11.83
C LYS A 449 12.26 9.07 10.77
N VAL A 450 11.03 9.40 11.14
CA VAL A 450 9.89 9.43 10.22
C VAL A 450 9.67 10.87 9.75
N TYR A 451 9.51 11.04 8.44
CA TYR A 451 9.11 12.30 7.84
C TYR A 451 7.84 12.11 7.04
N CYS A 452 6.87 13.01 7.23
CA CYS A 452 5.59 12.99 6.55
C CYS A 452 5.33 14.33 5.84
N TRP A 453 4.62 14.27 4.71
CA TRP A 453 4.13 15.45 3.99
C TRP A 453 2.89 15.11 3.15
N GLY A 454 2.24 16.15 2.64
CA GLY A 454 1.03 16.10 1.83
C GLY A 454 -0.20 16.59 2.58
N TRP A 455 -1.35 16.05 2.21
CA TRP A 455 -2.64 16.34 2.81
C TRP A 455 -2.72 15.88 4.27
N ASN A 456 -3.28 16.69 5.16
CA ASN A 456 -3.29 16.45 6.61
C ASN A 456 -4.64 16.74 7.31
N LYS A 457 -5.76 16.92 6.60
CA LYS A 457 -7.04 17.23 7.28
C LYS A 457 -7.50 16.18 8.30
N TYR A 458 -6.95 14.98 8.21
CA TYR A 458 -7.22 13.86 9.11
C TYR A 458 -6.06 13.54 10.04
N GLY A 459 -5.05 14.42 10.18
CA GLY A 459 -3.92 14.18 11.07
C GLY A 459 -2.95 13.09 10.59
N GLN A 460 -3.05 12.64 9.34
CA GLN A 460 -2.22 11.56 8.78
C GLN A 460 -0.72 11.87 8.74
N LEU A 461 -0.32 13.13 8.97
CA LEU A 461 1.08 13.52 9.10
C LEU A 461 1.61 13.39 10.55
N GLY A 462 0.75 13.34 11.56
CA GLY A 462 1.15 13.08 12.95
C GLY A 462 1.86 14.26 13.62
N LEU A 463 1.62 15.49 13.15
CA LEU A 463 2.36 16.68 13.58
C LEU A 463 1.69 17.46 14.72
N GLY A 464 0.62 16.90 15.31
CA GLY A 464 -0.20 17.56 16.34
C GLY A 464 -1.20 18.58 15.78
N ASP A 465 -1.34 18.65 14.45
CA ASP A 465 -2.25 19.56 13.76
C ASP A 465 -2.92 18.87 12.55
N ALA A 466 -3.84 19.58 11.90
CA ALA A 466 -4.54 19.14 10.68
C ALA A 466 -4.16 19.99 9.45
N ILE A 467 -2.93 20.52 9.41
CA ILE A 467 -2.44 21.45 8.40
C ILE A 467 -1.59 20.70 7.37
N ASP A 468 -1.95 20.84 6.09
CA ASP A 468 -1.22 20.24 4.97
C ASP A 468 0.24 20.73 4.95
N ARG A 469 1.18 19.85 4.61
CA ARG A 469 2.61 20.20 4.48
C ARG A 469 3.09 19.86 3.09
N ASN A 470 3.66 20.83 2.39
CA ASN A 470 4.18 20.61 1.04
C ASN A 470 5.67 20.26 0.99
N SER A 471 6.30 20.15 2.17
CA SER A 471 7.69 19.78 2.37
C SER A 471 7.75 18.73 3.49
N PRO A 472 8.72 17.80 3.46
CA PRO A 472 8.91 16.82 4.52
C PRO A 472 8.99 17.48 5.89
N SER A 473 8.16 17.01 6.82
CA SER A 473 8.16 17.43 8.22
C SER A 473 8.45 16.23 9.10
N GLN A 474 9.37 16.36 10.05
CA GLN A 474 9.69 15.27 10.97
C GLN A 474 8.52 15.03 11.93
N VAL A 475 8.12 13.77 12.08
CA VAL A 475 7.07 13.35 13.01
C VAL A 475 7.68 13.21 14.41
N PRO A 476 7.10 13.83 15.46
CA PRO A 476 7.57 13.69 16.83
C PRO A 476 7.17 12.32 17.40
N ILE A 477 8.10 11.36 17.37
CA ILE A 477 7.93 10.01 17.92
C ILE A 477 8.88 9.88 19.13
N ASP A 478 8.45 10.40 20.28
CA ASP A 478 9.28 10.44 21.49
C ASP A 478 9.29 9.10 22.22
N GLY A 479 10.47 8.65 22.64
CA GLY A 479 10.63 7.40 23.42
C GLY A 479 10.62 6.12 22.59
N PHE A 480 10.48 6.20 21.26
CA PHE A 480 10.49 5.04 20.38
C PHE A 480 11.45 5.20 19.20
N VAL A 481 11.92 4.07 18.66
CA VAL A 481 12.69 3.99 17.41
C VAL A 481 11.85 3.26 16.36
N PRO A 482 11.25 3.98 15.41
CA PRO A 482 10.56 3.41 14.27
C PRO A 482 11.41 2.40 13.48
N LYS A 483 10.80 1.28 13.10
CA LYS A 483 11.41 0.17 12.34
C LYS A 483 10.74 -0.05 10.99
N SER A 484 9.41 0.06 10.93
CA SER A 484 8.61 0.02 9.70
C SER A 484 7.58 1.14 9.68
N ILE A 485 7.16 1.54 8.47
CA ILE A 485 6.10 2.52 8.25
C ILE A 485 5.16 2.02 7.15
N ALA A 486 3.88 2.26 7.33
CA ALA A 486 2.86 1.97 6.33
C ALA A 486 1.79 3.06 6.36
N CYS A 487 1.29 3.43 5.18
CA CYS A 487 0.23 4.40 5.03
C CYS A 487 -1.02 3.68 4.57
N GLY A 488 -2.14 3.98 5.22
CA GLY A 488 -3.44 3.78 4.60
C GLY A 488 -3.87 5.02 3.84
N TRP A 489 -5.11 5.04 3.37
CA TRP A 489 -5.61 6.17 2.58
C TRP A 489 -5.68 7.48 3.39
N TRP A 490 -5.96 7.38 4.69
CA TRP A 490 -6.20 8.52 5.59
C TRP A 490 -5.43 8.43 6.90
N HIS A 491 -4.48 7.51 7.01
CA HIS A 491 -3.71 7.30 8.24
C HIS A 491 -2.32 6.78 7.94
N THR A 492 -1.48 6.82 8.96
CA THR A 492 -0.12 6.27 8.93
C THR A 492 0.10 5.45 10.19
N ILE A 493 0.78 4.32 10.02
CA ILE A 493 1.07 3.36 11.06
C ILE A 493 2.57 3.10 11.04
N SER A 494 3.16 2.87 12.20
CA SER A 494 4.57 2.50 12.33
C SER A 494 4.72 1.46 13.42
N ILE A 495 5.55 0.44 13.16
CA ILE A 495 6.13 -0.36 14.25
C ILE A 495 7.38 0.33 14.74
N ALA A 496 7.51 0.42 16.05
CA ALA A 496 8.64 1.00 16.73
C ALA A 496 9.03 0.20 17.98
N GLU A 497 10.30 0.28 18.37
CA GLU A 497 10.80 -0.30 19.62
C GLU A 497 10.94 0.81 20.67
N MET A 498 10.61 0.52 21.93
CA MET A 498 10.86 1.46 23.03
C MET A 498 12.37 1.68 23.19
N LEU A 499 12.77 2.94 23.37
CA LEU A 499 14.12 3.31 23.77
C LEU A 499 14.37 2.86 25.21
N THR A 500 15.10 1.76 25.39
CA THR A 500 15.63 1.38 26.69
C THR A 500 16.69 2.40 27.10
N GLN A 501 16.36 3.28 28.05
CA GLN A 501 17.38 4.04 28.74
C GLN A 501 18.23 3.05 29.54
N VAL A 502 19.51 2.88 29.19
CA VAL A 502 20.47 2.24 30.09
C VAL A 502 20.45 3.06 31.37
N LYS A 503 19.83 2.52 32.43
CA LYS A 503 19.96 3.06 33.78
C LYS A 503 21.45 3.02 34.13
N LYS A 504 22.18 4.10 33.86
CA LYS A 504 23.37 4.45 34.66
C LYS A 504 22.85 4.88 36.03
N LEU A 505 22.41 3.89 36.82
CA LEU A 505 22.37 4.05 38.26
C LEU A 505 23.83 4.30 38.66
N ARG A 506 24.12 5.57 38.96
CA ARG A 506 25.21 5.89 39.88
C ARG A 506 24.89 5.15 41.18
N GLN A 507 25.43 3.94 41.33
CA GLN A 507 25.88 3.50 42.64
C GLN A 507 27.00 4.46 43.02
N VAL A 508 26.61 5.57 43.66
CA VAL A 508 27.44 6.10 44.74
C VAL A 508 26.87 5.40 45.96
N VAL A 509 27.47 4.24 46.25
CA VAL A 509 27.34 3.56 47.54
C VAL A 509 28.54 4.00 48.37
N ASP A 510 28.20 4.34 49.60
CA ASP A 510 29.01 4.67 50.79
C ASP A 510 29.66 6.06 50.90
#